data_AF-A0A928BD60-F1
#
_entry.id   AF-A0A928BD60-F1
#
_cell.length_a   1.000
_cell.length_b   1.000
_cell.length_c   1.000
_cell.angle_alpha   90.00
_cell.angle_beta   90.00
_cell.angle_gamma   90.00
#
_symmetry.space_group_name_H-M   'P 1'
#
loop_
_entity.id
_entity.type
_entity.pdbx_description
1 polymer ?
#
loop_
_entity_poly.entity_id
_entity_poly.type
_entity_poly.pdbx_seq_one_letter_code
_entity_poly.pdbx_strand_id
1 'polypeptide(L)'
;MKRAFVLGMAIFAHILLLAQNRASEFYVSSFKQLEMDLDARTLHPIIDQNGKKAALIKVVTTHTGFDFDIGVMGITEVHQEVGEIWVYIPEKAQRITIRHPEFGVIREYYFPVAIESATTYELRLKTPQSAEKSDPQRMVIEHKFAAQESIALPAEKTPSNATGKSTDNATGNSAENTTAIAAGNGSTTAVAPVQEKGAVKESVKKGTGQKRIDYKGFLFLADIGINEPPSYGIRTGYCRQIGGYLNIRSSFNNTKSNYGCMSDGTLEGGGTIWTTGKQKHGRLNATAGVMSHFTTWLGAYAGAGYGTSSVVWEDINGEWAKVEDCSYKGVALDAGLLFTLRNFTLSAGINTVAFEWCEFTAGFGVRF
;
A
#
# COMPACT_ATOMS: atom_id res chain seq x y z
N MET A 1 14.49 23.03 14.00
CA MET A 1 13.96 22.51 12.71
C MET A 1 14.50 21.13 12.39
N LYS A 2 15.76 20.94 11.96
CA LYS A 2 16.31 19.62 11.57
C LYS A 2 16.01 18.45 12.55
N ARG A 3 16.27 18.62 13.86
CA ARG A 3 16.02 17.57 14.87
C ARG A 3 14.55 17.15 15.01
N ALA A 4 13.62 18.11 14.97
CA ALA A 4 12.18 17.82 15.08
C ALA A 4 11.62 17.13 13.82
N PHE A 5 12.14 17.51 12.64
CA PHE A 5 11.82 16.85 11.38
C PHE A 5 12.28 15.38 11.37
N VAL A 6 13.51 15.11 11.80
CA VAL A 6 14.04 13.73 11.92
C VAL A 6 13.23 12.91 12.92
N LEU A 7 12.85 13.48 14.06
CA LEU A 7 12.04 12.79 15.07
C LEU A 7 10.63 12.47 14.56
N GLY A 8 9.96 13.41 13.87
CA GLY A 8 8.65 13.19 13.26
C GLY A 8 8.67 12.14 12.14
N MET A 9 9.69 12.19 11.27
CA MET A 9 9.93 11.16 10.26
C MET A 9 10.17 9.77 10.89
N ALA A 10 10.96 9.70 11.96
CA ALA A 10 11.24 8.44 12.65
C ALA A 10 9.98 7.86 13.31
N ILE A 11 9.16 8.67 13.97
CA ILE A 11 7.88 8.22 14.56
C ILE A 11 6.90 7.75 13.48
N PHE A 12 6.76 8.50 12.38
CA PHE A 12 5.91 8.08 11.26
C PHE A 12 6.40 6.78 10.61
N ALA A 13 7.71 6.62 10.40
CA ALA A 13 8.29 5.39 9.90
C ALA A 13 8.11 4.20 10.86
N HIS A 14 8.17 4.43 12.18
CA HIS A 14 7.96 3.39 13.18
C HIS A 14 6.49 2.94 13.23
N ILE A 15 5.53 3.88 13.13
CA ILE A 15 4.10 3.56 13.04
C ILE A 15 3.79 2.86 11.71
N LEU A 16 4.38 3.29 10.60
CA LEU A 16 4.27 2.63 9.30
C LEU A 16 4.81 1.19 9.33
N LEU A 17 5.93 0.96 10.02
CA LEU A 17 6.53 -0.37 10.22
C LEU A 17 5.63 -1.27 11.08
N LEU A 18 5.02 -0.75 12.15
CA LEU A 18 4.04 -1.48 12.96
C LEU A 18 2.77 -1.83 12.16
N ALA A 19 2.36 -0.98 11.21
CA ALA A 19 1.25 -1.22 10.31
C ALA A 19 1.55 -2.23 9.17
N GLN A 20 2.79 -2.73 9.04
CA GLN A 20 3.17 -3.73 8.04
C GLN A 20 2.94 -5.20 8.46
N ASN A 21 2.43 -5.45 9.66
CA ASN A 21 1.95 -6.77 10.07
C ASN A 21 0.63 -7.15 9.38
N ARG A 22 0.62 -7.17 8.05
CA ARG A 22 -0.32 -8.01 7.31
C ARG A 22 0.12 -9.46 7.53
N ALA A 23 -0.54 -10.13 8.47
CA ALA A 23 -0.51 -11.58 8.53
C ALA A 23 -0.80 -12.09 7.10
N SER A 24 0.16 -12.79 6.51
CA SER A 24 -0.01 -13.31 5.16
C SER A 24 -0.90 -14.54 5.25
N GLU A 25 -2.15 -14.38 4.84
CA GLU A 25 -3.21 -15.36 5.05
C GLU A 25 -2.94 -16.63 4.23
N PHE A 26 -2.91 -17.79 4.90
CA PHE A 26 -2.79 -19.11 4.29
C PHE A 26 -4.12 -19.86 4.44
N TYR A 27 -4.89 -19.95 3.36
CA TYR A 27 -6.23 -20.56 3.35
C TYR A 27 -6.62 -21.13 1.99
N VAL A 28 -7.68 -21.95 1.94
CA VAL A 28 -8.26 -22.45 0.69
C VAL A 28 -9.15 -21.36 0.08
N SER A 29 -8.77 -20.83 -1.09
CA SER A 29 -9.54 -19.75 -1.74
C SER A 29 -10.74 -20.26 -2.53
N SER A 30 -10.68 -21.49 -3.06
CA SER A 30 -11.79 -22.13 -3.76
C SER A 30 -11.62 -23.64 -3.83
N PHE A 31 -12.74 -24.36 -3.86
CA PHE A 31 -12.82 -25.79 -4.13
C PHE A 31 -13.95 -26.05 -5.13
N LYS A 32 -13.70 -26.81 -6.20
CA LYS A 32 -14.68 -27.08 -7.25
C LYS A 32 -14.47 -28.45 -7.90
N GLN A 33 -15.54 -29.16 -8.22
CA GLN A 33 -15.49 -30.35 -9.08
C GLN A 33 -15.19 -29.98 -10.53
N LEU A 34 -14.34 -30.78 -11.20
CA LEU A 34 -13.99 -30.66 -12.61
C LEU A 34 -14.69 -31.77 -13.40
N GLU A 35 -15.97 -31.58 -13.74
CA GLU A 35 -16.81 -32.61 -14.37
C GLU A 35 -16.28 -33.14 -15.72
N MET A 36 -15.58 -32.29 -16.48
CA MET A 36 -15.01 -32.64 -17.79
C MET A 36 -13.57 -33.20 -17.71
N ASP A 37 -12.98 -33.23 -16.51
CA ASP A 37 -11.65 -33.79 -16.26
C ASP A 37 -11.78 -35.29 -15.94
N LEU A 38 -11.08 -36.11 -16.72
CA LEU A 38 -11.19 -37.57 -16.66
C LEU A 38 -9.96 -38.23 -16.04
N ASP A 39 -9.07 -37.49 -15.40
CA ASP A 39 -7.77 -38.02 -14.97
C ASP A 39 -7.92 -39.09 -13.89
N ALA A 40 -8.71 -38.83 -12.84
CA ALA A 40 -9.07 -39.85 -11.84
C ALA A 40 -9.82 -41.07 -12.42
N ARG A 41 -10.45 -40.91 -13.59
CA ARG A 41 -11.37 -41.89 -14.16
C ARG A 41 -10.71 -42.81 -15.16
N THR A 42 -9.89 -42.28 -16.06
CA THR A 42 -9.33 -43.01 -17.20
C THR A 42 -7.85 -42.77 -17.45
N LEU A 43 -7.31 -41.56 -17.23
CA LEU A 43 -5.94 -41.24 -17.64
C LEU A 43 -4.89 -41.65 -16.59
N HIS A 44 -5.13 -41.28 -15.34
CA HIS A 44 -4.27 -41.57 -14.18
C HIS A 44 -5.10 -42.11 -12.99
N PRO A 45 -5.82 -43.24 -13.14
CA PRO A 45 -6.62 -43.82 -12.08
C PRO A 45 -5.76 -44.55 -11.04
N ILE A 46 -5.93 -44.21 -9.76
CA ILE A 46 -5.30 -44.91 -8.63
C ILE A 46 -6.37 -45.67 -7.85
N ILE A 47 -6.04 -46.86 -7.36
CA ILE A 47 -6.94 -47.70 -6.58
C ILE A 47 -6.68 -47.49 -5.08
N ASP A 48 -7.74 -47.22 -4.31
CA ASP A 48 -7.69 -47.06 -2.86
C ASP A 48 -7.59 -48.40 -2.13
N GLN A 49 -7.42 -48.34 -0.80
CA GLN A 49 -7.32 -49.54 0.06
C GLN A 49 -8.61 -50.40 0.06
N ASN A 50 -9.74 -49.87 -0.44
CA ASN A 50 -11.03 -50.55 -0.54
C ASN A 50 -11.27 -51.18 -1.92
N GLY A 51 -10.28 -51.11 -2.84
CA GLY A 51 -10.42 -51.60 -4.22
C GLY A 51 -11.24 -50.69 -5.13
N LYS A 52 -11.52 -49.45 -4.72
CA LYS A 52 -12.24 -48.44 -5.51
C LYS A 52 -11.27 -47.47 -6.17
N LYS A 53 -11.72 -46.74 -7.19
CA LYS A 53 -10.92 -45.66 -7.78
C LYS A 53 -10.94 -44.44 -6.86
N ALA A 54 -9.76 -43.98 -6.47
CA ALA A 54 -9.59 -42.74 -5.70
C ALA A 54 -10.19 -41.53 -6.46
N ALA A 55 -10.58 -40.52 -5.70
CA ALA A 55 -10.78 -39.16 -6.22
C ALA A 55 -9.43 -38.47 -6.35
N LEU A 56 -9.32 -37.50 -7.27
CA LEU A 56 -8.14 -36.67 -7.46
C LEU A 56 -8.45 -35.23 -7.06
N ILE A 57 -7.65 -34.65 -6.16
CA ILE A 57 -7.63 -33.21 -5.92
C ILE A 57 -6.38 -32.62 -6.56
N LYS A 58 -6.57 -31.76 -7.56
CA LYS A 58 -5.55 -30.91 -8.16
C LYS A 58 -5.42 -29.63 -7.34
N VAL A 59 -4.41 -29.58 -6.48
CA VAL A 59 -4.07 -28.41 -5.66
C VAL A 59 -3.25 -27.45 -6.52
N VAL A 60 -3.84 -26.34 -6.94
CA VAL A 60 -3.20 -25.36 -7.83
C VAL A 60 -2.19 -24.52 -7.03
N THR A 61 -0.90 -24.79 -7.22
CA THR A 61 0.22 -24.10 -6.54
C THR A 61 1.54 -24.32 -7.28
N THR A 62 2.36 -23.27 -7.37
CA THR A 62 3.75 -23.36 -7.86
C THR A 62 4.75 -23.67 -6.75
N HIS A 63 4.34 -23.61 -5.48
CA HIS A 63 5.18 -23.96 -4.34
C HIS A 63 5.16 -25.46 -4.06
N THR A 64 6.29 -26.00 -3.61
CA THR A 64 6.51 -27.42 -3.29
C THR A 64 6.72 -27.61 -1.78
N GLY A 65 6.67 -28.85 -1.27
CA GLY A 65 6.88 -29.14 0.15
C GLY A 65 5.63 -29.05 1.03
N PHE A 66 4.45 -29.20 0.42
CA PHE A 66 3.20 -29.39 1.16
C PHE A 66 3.08 -30.82 1.67
N ASP A 67 2.53 -30.95 2.87
CA ASP A 67 2.09 -32.21 3.47
C ASP A 67 0.56 -32.19 3.63
N PHE A 68 -0.07 -33.33 3.41
CA PHE A 68 -1.52 -33.47 3.32
C PHE A 68 -1.99 -34.62 4.21
N ASP A 69 -3.14 -34.45 4.86
CA ASP A 69 -3.68 -35.46 5.78
C ASP A 69 -5.21 -35.40 5.83
N ILE A 70 -5.88 -36.55 5.68
CA ILE A 70 -7.34 -36.68 5.77
C ILE A 70 -7.80 -37.47 7.01
N GLY A 71 -6.90 -37.67 7.97
CA GLY A 71 -7.12 -38.49 9.16
C GLY A 71 -7.06 -39.98 8.86
N VAL A 72 -7.89 -40.76 9.58
CA VAL A 72 -7.82 -42.24 9.64
C VAL A 72 -7.95 -42.93 8.28
N MET A 73 -8.59 -42.31 7.30
CA MET A 73 -8.72 -42.88 5.94
C MET A 73 -7.38 -42.94 5.19
N GLY A 74 -6.43 -42.05 5.50
CA GLY A 74 -5.14 -41.96 4.82
C GLY A 74 -5.22 -41.43 3.39
N ILE A 75 -4.16 -40.77 2.93
CA ILE A 75 -4.03 -40.36 1.54
C ILE A 75 -3.46 -41.55 0.74
N THR A 76 -4.02 -41.78 -0.44
CA THR A 76 -3.63 -42.91 -1.29
C THR A 76 -2.28 -42.64 -1.95
N GLU A 77 -2.13 -41.47 -2.59
CA GLU A 77 -0.87 -41.06 -3.23
C GLU A 77 -0.81 -39.53 -3.40
N VAL A 78 0.40 -38.97 -3.54
CA VAL A 78 0.62 -37.54 -3.83
C VAL A 78 1.68 -37.41 -4.92
N HIS A 79 1.33 -36.78 -6.05
CA HIS A 79 2.26 -36.46 -7.13
C HIS A 79 2.47 -34.95 -7.24
N GLN A 80 3.71 -34.52 -7.49
CA GLN A 80 4.06 -33.12 -7.68
C GLN A 80 4.17 -32.84 -9.19
N GLU A 81 3.28 -32.01 -9.71
CA GLU A 81 3.23 -31.61 -11.11
C GLU A 81 3.65 -30.15 -11.30
N VAL A 82 3.78 -29.71 -12.56
CA VAL A 82 4.18 -28.34 -12.91
C VAL A 82 3.03 -27.36 -12.66
N GLY A 83 3.02 -26.74 -11.48
CA GLY A 83 1.99 -25.77 -11.06
C GLY A 83 0.78 -26.39 -10.35
N GLU A 84 0.80 -27.71 -10.13
CA GLU A 84 -0.24 -28.45 -9.42
C GLU A 84 0.38 -29.49 -8.47
N ILE A 85 -0.34 -29.86 -7.42
CA ILE A 85 -0.07 -31.06 -6.63
C ILE A 85 -1.30 -31.96 -6.71
N TRP A 86 -1.11 -33.18 -7.17
CA TRP A 86 -2.16 -34.17 -7.38
C TRP A 86 -2.27 -35.05 -6.14
N VAL A 87 -3.35 -34.89 -5.38
CA VAL A 87 -3.59 -35.58 -4.12
C VAL A 87 -4.73 -36.59 -4.31
N TYR A 88 -4.41 -37.87 -4.23
CA TYR A 88 -5.38 -38.95 -4.42
C TYR A 88 -5.97 -39.41 -3.09
N ILE A 89 -7.29 -39.36 -2.96
CA ILE A 89 -8.02 -39.65 -1.71
C ILE A 89 -9.17 -40.64 -1.94
N PRO A 90 -9.51 -41.48 -0.94
CA PRO A 90 -10.68 -42.37 -1.00
C PRO A 90 -12.01 -41.61 -1.07
N GLU A 91 -13.06 -42.29 -1.53
CA GLU A 91 -14.43 -41.74 -1.52
C GLU A 91 -14.88 -41.36 -0.10
N LYS A 92 -15.81 -40.40 -0.01
CA LYS A 92 -16.42 -39.95 1.26
C LYS A 92 -15.45 -39.33 2.28
N ALA A 93 -14.22 -39.04 1.90
CA ALA A 93 -13.36 -38.12 2.65
C ALA A 93 -14.11 -36.80 2.87
N GLN A 94 -14.24 -36.35 4.12
CA GLN A 94 -15.02 -35.16 4.49
C GLN A 94 -14.17 -33.91 4.65
N ARG A 95 -12.88 -34.08 4.95
CA ARG A 95 -11.96 -33.01 5.32
C ARG A 95 -10.52 -33.31 4.93
N ILE A 96 -9.73 -32.26 4.77
CA ILE A 96 -8.29 -32.32 4.56
C ILE A 96 -7.55 -31.29 5.43
N THR A 97 -6.41 -31.68 5.97
CA THR A 97 -5.44 -30.82 6.63
C THR A 97 -4.29 -30.61 5.67
N ILE A 98 -3.90 -29.34 5.46
CA ILE A 98 -2.84 -28.95 4.54
C ILE A 98 -1.76 -28.23 5.35
N ARG A 99 -0.53 -28.74 5.32
CA ARG A 99 0.62 -28.24 6.09
C ARG A 99 1.71 -27.77 5.14
N HIS A 100 2.38 -26.67 5.47
CA HIS A 100 3.57 -26.21 4.76
C HIS A 100 4.57 -25.58 5.75
N PRO A 101 5.88 -25.92 5.69
CA PRO A 101 6.87 -25.43 6.65
C PRO A 101 6.94 -23.90 6.78
N GLU A 102 6.75 -23.17 5.66
CA GLU A 102 6.81 -21.70 5.65
C GLU A 102 5.43 -21.01 5.74
N PHE A 103 4.32 -21.70 5.44
CA PHE A 103 2.98 -21.06 5.37
C PHE A 103 2.06 -21.43 6.53
N GLY A 104 2.43 -22.43 7.34
CA GLY A 104 1.64 -22.88 8.49
C GLY A 104 0.73 -24.06 8.15
N VAL A 105 -0.44 -24.11 8.78
CA VAL A 105 -1.35 -25.27 8.70
C VAL A 105 -2.80 -24.83 8.59
N ILE A 106 -3.45 -25.20 7.48
CA ILE A 106 -4.90 -25.23 7.34
C ILE A 106 -5.37 -26.54 7.98
N ARG A 107 -6.01 -26.46 9.16
CA ARG A 107 -6.52 -27.64 9.88
C ARG A 107 -7.94 -27.94 9.44
N GLU A 108 -8.21 -29.21 9.16
CA GLU A 108 -9.57 -29.75 9.01
C GLU A 108 -10.49 -28.97 8.06
N TYR A 109 -9.98 -28.57 6.89
CA TYR A 109 -10.80 -27.96 5.84
C TYR A 109 -11.86 -28.96 5.36
N TYR A 110 -13.12 -28.68 5.65
CA TYR A 110 -14.26 -29.50 5.21
C TYR A 110 -14.58 -29.23 3.74
N PHE A 111 -14.76 -30.29 2.96
CA PHE A 111 -15.15 -30.14 1.55
C PHE A 111 -16.62 -29.67 1.44
N PRO A 112 -16.93 -28.66 0.61
CA PRO A 112 -18.29 -28.16 0.43
C PRO A 112 -19.21 -29.12 -0.34
N VAL A 113 -18.64 -30.17 -0.95
CA VAL A 113 -19.34 -31.25 -1.66
C VAL A 113 -18.73 -32.59 -1.23
N ALA A 114 -19.53 -33.67 -1.30
CA ALA A 114 -19.03 -35.01 -1.01
C ALA A 114 -17.99 -35.44 -2.06
N ILE A 115 -16.91 -36.09 -1.60
CA ILE A 115 -15.87 -36.64 -2.47
C ILE A 115 -16.36 -37.96 -3.09
N GLU A 116 -16.47 -37.98 -4.41
CA GLU A 116 -16.92 -39.13 -5.21
C GLU A 116 -15.74 -39.91 -5.82
N SER A 117 -15.86 -41.23 -5.87
CA SER A 117 -14.90 -42.13 -6.53
C SER A 117 -14.71 -41.78 -8.02
N ALA A 118 -13.47 -41.80 -8.51
CA ALA A 118 -13.14 -41.54 -9.93
C ALA A 118 -13.58 -40.17 -10.47
N THR A 119 -13.50 -39.14 -9.63
CA THR A 119 -13.83 -37.74 -9.95
C THR A 119 -12.64 -36.83 -9.63
N THR A 120 -12.39 -35.84 -10.49
CA THR A 120 -11.34 -34.83 -10.30
C THR A 120 -11.92 -33.53 -9.72
N TYR A 121 -11.19 -32.88 -8.81
CA TYR A 121 -11.53 -31.62 -8.16
C TYR A 121 -10.35 -30.64 -8.25
N GLU A 122 -10.63 -29.34 -8.36
CA GLU A 122 -9.67 -28.24 -8.21
C GLU A 122 -9.72 -27.69 -6.79
N LEU A 123 -8.57 -27.53 -6.15
CA LEU A 123 -8.40 -26.82 -4.88
C LEU A 123 -7.38 -25.69 -5.08
N ARG A 124 -7.78 -24.44 -4.88
CA ARG A 124 -6.86 -23.29 -4.96
C ARG A 124 -6.44 -22.85 -3.56
N LEU A 125 -5.13 -22.70 -3.36
CA LEU A 125 -4.57 -22.15 -2.13
C LEU A 125 -4.26 -20.68 -2.30
N LYS A 126 -4.64 -19.87 -1.30
CA LYS A 126 -4.01 -18.57 -1.08
C LYS A 126 -2.77 -18.81 -0.23
N THR A 127 -1.60 -18.61 -0.81
CA THR A 127 -0.32 -18.64 -0.08
C THR A 127 0.14 -17.22 0.25
N PRO A 128 0.92 -17.05 1.34
CA PRO A 128 1.77 -15.88 1.53
C PRO A 128 2.61 -15.57 0.29
N GLN A 129 2.83 -14.29 0.00
CA GLN A 129 3.94 -13.89 -0.86
C GLN A 129 5.24 -14.11 -0.09
N SER A 130 5.73 -15.36 -0.08
CA SER A 130 7.10 -15.65 0.32
C SER A 130 8.02 -14.90 -0.64
N ALA A 131 8.89 -14.06 -0.11
CA ALA A 131 9.88 -13.37 -0.92
C ALA A 131 10.69 -14.44 -1.67
N GLU A 132 10.80 -14.31 -3.00
CA GLU A 132 11.56 -15.26 -3.82
C GLU A 132 12.94 -15.47 -3.21
N LYS A 133 13.18 -16.67 -2.65
CA LYS A 133 14.55 -17.13 -2.39
C LYS A 133 15.21 -17.23 -3.74
N SER A 134 15.99 -16.22 -4.09
CA SER A 134 16.76 -16.19 -5.33
C SER A 134 17.69 -17.40 -5.36
N ASP A 135 17.35 -18.35 -6.23
CA ASP A 135 18.16 -19.54 -6.47
C ASP A 135 19.59 -19.09 -6.85
N PRO A 136 20.63 -19.48 -6.09
CA PRO A 136 22.00 -19.08 -6.37
C PRO A 136 22.48 -19.52 -7.76
N GLN A 137 21.81 -20.47 -8.43
CA GLN A 137 22.14 -20.86 -9.80
C GLN A 137 21.77 -19.79 -10.85
N ARG A 138 20.79 -18.90 -10.59
CA ARG A 138 20.38 -17.87 -11.57
C ARG A 138 21.44 -16.77 -11.75
N MET A 139 22.11 -16.34 -10.68
CA MET A 139 23.18 -15.33 -10.74
C MET A 139 24.41 -15.80 -11.55
N VAL A 140 24.69 -17.11 -11.59
CA VAL A 140 25.81 -17.66 -12.37
C VAL A 140 25.55 -17.55 -13.88
N ILE A 141 24.28 -17.59 -14.32
CA ILE A 141 23.92 -17.49 -15.74
C ILE A 141 24.02 -16.04 -16.21
N GLU A 142 23.49 -15.07 -15.46
CA GLU A 142 23.62 -13.64 -15.80
C GLU A 142 25.08 -13.18 -15.84
N HIS A 143 25.90 -13.54 -14.85
CA HIS A 143 27.32 -13.19 -14.86
C HIS A 143 28.10 -13.82 -16.03
N LYS A 144 27.71 -15.02 -16.49
CA LYS A 144 28.33 -15.66 -17.67
C LYS A 144 27.89 -14.99 -18.97
N PHE A 145 26.61 -14.66 -19.13
CA PHE A 145 26.12 -13.93 -20.30
C PHE A 145 26.75 -12.53 -20.41
N ALA A 146 26.78 -11.77 -19.32
CA ALA A 146 27.36 -10.43 -19.29
C ALA A 146 28.89 -10.43 -19.58
N ALA A 147 29.61 -11.47 -19.14
CA ALA A 147 31.02 -11.62 -19.50
C ALA A 147 31.22 -11.88 -21.01
N GLN A 148 30.29 -12.59 -21.65
CA GLN A 148 30.44 -13.04 -23.04
C GLN A 148 30.15 -11.93 -24.07
N GLU A 149 29.26 -10.98 -23.78
CA GLU A 149 29.09 -9.77 -24.61
C GLU A 149 30.30 -8.83 -24.57
N SER A 150 31.06 -8.81 -23.47
CA SER A 150 32.16 -7.85 -23.27
C SER A 150 33.42 -8.08 -24.14
N ILE A 151 33.50 -9.20 -24.86
CA ILE A 151 34.72 -9.64 -25.57
C ILE A 151 34.64 -9.42 -27.10
N ALA A 152 33.46 -9.09 -27.65
CA ALA A 152 33.21 -9.09 -29.10
C ALA A 152 33.22 -7.69 -29.77
N LEU A 153 34.33 -6.95 -29.68
CA LEU A 153 34.57 -5.75 -30.51
C LEU A 153 36.05 -5.63 -30.96
N PRO A 154 36.40 -6.05 -32.19
CA PRO A 154 37.66 -5.67 -32.82
C PRO A 154 37.55 -4.28 -33.44
N ALA A 155 38.64 -3.49 -33.34
CA ALA A 155 38.69 -2.11 -33.80
C ALA A 155 38.98 -1.99 -35.31
N GLU A 156 38.49 -0.92 -35.96
CA GLU A 156 38.91 -0.51 -37.30
C GLU A 156 39.37 0.95 -37.34
N LYS A 157 40.38 1.25 -38.17
CA LYS A 157 41.19 2.47 -38.15
C LYS A 157 40.67 3.55 -39.12
N THR A 158 40.83 4.81 -38.73
CA THR A 158 40.85 5.96 -39.66
C THR A 158 42.10 5.93 -40.56
N PRO A 159 42.01 6.40 -41.82
CA PRO A 159 42.87 7.54 -42.18
C PRO A 159 42.29 8.56 -43.20
N SER A 160 42.45 9.85 -42.87
CA SER A 160 42.91 10.99 -43.70
C SER A 160 42.37 11.34 -45.11
N ASN A 161 42.10 12.66 -45.27
CA ASN A 161 42.55 13.61 -46.33
C ASN A 161 41.57 14.24 -47.36
N ALA A 162 41.51 15.58 -47.29
CA ALA A 162 41.50 16.64 -48.36
C ALA A 162 40.47 16.59 -49.51
N THR A 163 39.80 17.70 -49.90
CA THR A 163 40.37 18.81 -50.71
C THR A 163 39.31 19.90 -51.03
N GLY A 164 39.71 21.17 -51.21
CA GLY A 164 38.95 22.24 -51.93
C GLY A 164 38.04 23.13 -51.06
N LYS A 165 38.27 24.43 -50.81
CA LYS A 165 38.62 25.63 -51.62
C LYS A 165 37.41 26.30 -52.30
N SER A 166 36.95 27.46 -51.77
CA SER A 166 36.66 28.72 -52.52
C SER A 166 36.06 29.82 -51.61
N THR A 167 36.69 31.01 -51.59
CA THR A 167 36.12 32.39 -51.76
C THR A 167 34.83 32.83 -51.03
N ASP A 168 34.65 34.08 -50.55
CA ASP A 168 35.50 35.29 -50.52
C ASP A 168 34.87 36.36 -49.59
N ASN A 169 35.60 37.46 -49.34
CA ASN A 169 35.13 38.77 -48.86
C ASN A 169 34.68 38.91 -47.38
N ALA A 170 34.92 40.03 -46.69
CA ALA A 170 35.80 41.18 -46.93
C ALA A 170 35.95 42.04 -45.64
N THR A 171 37.06 42.78 -45.52
CA THR A 171 37.27 44.10 -44.85
C THR A 171 36.66 44.36 -43.45
N GLY A 172 37.36 44.90 -42.43
CA GLY A 172 38.76 45.34 -42.33
C GLY A 172 38.96 46.31 -41.13
N ASN A 173 40.24 46.57 -40.79
CA ASN A 173 40.78 47.57 -39.83
C ASN A 173 40.39 47.41 -38.34
N SER A 174 41.30 47.35 -37.35
CA SER A 174 42.60 48.01 -37.06
C SER A 174 42.46 49.29 -36.22
N ALA A 175 42.93 49.19 -34.96
CA ALA A 175 43.71 50.17 -34.19
C ALA A 175 43.09 51.56 -33.89
N GLU A 176 43.44 52.36 -32.89
CA GLU A 176 44.21 52.33 -31.64
C GLU A 176 44.10 53.77 -31.06
N ASN A 177 44.43 53.95 -29.77
CA ASN A 177 45.03 55.15 -29.16
C ASN A 177 44.33 56.55 -29.10
N THR A 178 43.87 56.89 -27.89
CA THR A 178 44.53 57.82 -26.91
C THR A 178 44.62 59.36 -27.14
N THR A 179 44.50 60.11 -26.02
CA THR A 179 44.92 61.53 -25.71
C THR A 179 44.18 62.71 -26.39
N ALA A 180 44.03 63.92 -25.80
CA ALA A 180 44.08 64.45 -24.41
C ALA A 180 43.75 65.98 -24.35
N ILE A 181 43.93 66.63 -23.18
CA ILE A 181 44.12 68.09 -22.87
C ILE A 181 42.91 69.05 -23.14
N ALA A 182 42.69 70.23 -22.50
CA ALA A 182 43.40 71.02 -21.45
C ALA A 182 42.46 72.05 -20.72
N ALA A 183 42.89 72.56 -19.53
CA ALA A 183 42.52 73.85 -18.86
C ALA A 183 41.01 74.14 -18.55
N GLY A 184 40.54 75.06 -17.67
CA GLY A 184 41.11 76.04 -16.72
C GLY A 184 40.13 77.23 -16.53
N ASN A 185 40.04 78.03 -15.45
CA ASN A 185 40.67 78.10 -14.11
C ASN A 185 39.84 79.02 -13.16
N GLY A 186 39.87 78.81 -11.83
CA GLY A 186 39.85 79.93 -10.84
C GLY A 186 38.64 80.18 -9.89
N SER A 187 39.00 80.70 -8.69
CA SER A 187 38.23 81.59 -7.77
C SER A 187 37.47 81.05 -6.53
N THR A 188 38.17 81.09 -5.39
CA THR A 188 37.81 81.46 -3.99
C THR A 188 36.37 81.47 -3.41
N THR A 189 36.20 80.67 -2.35
CA THR A 189 35.89 81.08 -0.94
C THR A 189 34.47 81.55 -0.48
N ALA A 190 33.81 80.62 0.24
CA ALA A 190 33.07 80.77 1.51
C ALA A 190 31.58 81.19 1.60
N VAL A 191 31.01 80.80 2.76
CA VAL A 191 29.76 81.22 3.44
C VAL A 191 28.44 80.55 3.00
N ALA A 192 27.92 79.70 3.90
CA ALA A 192 26.50 79.30 4.01
C ALA A 192 25.75 80.33 4.89
N PRO A 193 24.40 80.53 4.84
CA PRO A 193 23.43 79.42 5.00
C PRO A 193 21.99 79.54 4.39
N VAL A 194 21.33 78.36 4.26
CA VAL A 194 19.87 78.07 4.52
C VAL A 194 18.77 78.56 3.52
N GLN A 195 17.71 77.72 3.42
CA GLN A 195 16.55 77.72 2.47
C GLN A 195 16.92 77.18 1.05
N GLU A 196 16.11 76.40 0.31
CA GLU A 196 14.75 75.87 0.50
C GLU A 196 14.58 74.44 -0.13
N LYS A 197 13.52 73.72 0.26
CA LYS A 197 12.92 72.46 -0.25
C LYS A 197 13.40 71.89 -1.61
N GLY A 198 13.62 70.56 -1.67
CA GLY A 198 13.59 69.82 -2.94
C GLY A 198 14.01 68.34 -2.89
N ALA A 199 13.02 67.43 -2.94
CA ALA A 199 13.12 66.04 -3.43
C ALA A 199 14.38 65.20 -3.07
N VAL A 200 14.43 64.61 -1.87
CA VAL A 200 15.29 63.43 -1.61
C VAL A 200 14.58 62.17 -2.13
N LYS A 201 15.23 61.45 -3.06
CA LYS A 201 14.76 60.14 -3.53
C LYS A 201 14.82 59.13 -2.39
N GLU A 202 13.65 58.74 -1.86
CA GLU A 202 13.57 57.65 -0.90
C GLU A 202 13.95 56.33 -1.58
N SER A 203 15.19 55.90 -1.33
CA SER A 203 15.74 54.67 -1.88
C SER A 203 15.11 53.48 -1.17
N VAL A 204 13.97 53.01 -1.68
CA VAL A 204 13.24 51.84 -1.17
C VAL A 204 14.18 50.63 -1.16
N LYS A 205 14.78 50.37 0.00
CA LYS A 205 15.42 49.08 0.29
C LYS A 205 14.32 48.03 0.26
N LYS A 206 14.15 47.37 -0.89
CA LYS A 206 13.44 46.09 -1.00
C LYS A 206 14.19 45.05 -0.17
N GLY A 207 13.99 45.10 1.15
CA GLY A 207 14.23 43.95 2.00
C GLY A 207 13.32 42.85 1.49
N THR A 208 13.89 41.75 1.03
CA THR A 208 13.18 40.56 0.57
C THR A 208 12.54 39.89 1.79
N GLY A 209 11.43 40.49 2.23
CA GLY A 209 10.60 39.97 3.31
C GLY A 209 9.95 38.67 2.85
N GLN A 210 10.69 37.57 2.99
CA GLN A 210 10.17 36.22 2.89
C GLN A 210 9.02 36.13 3.90
N LYS A 211 7.77 36.33 3.43
CA LYS A 211 6.59 36.24 4.30
C LYS A 211 6.66 34.88 4.98
N ARG A 212 6.90 34.86 6.29
CA ARG A 212 6.67 33.67 7.11
C ARG A 212 5.21 33.32 6.89
N ILE A 213 4.96 32.21 6.20
CA ILE A 213 3.61 31.72 5.98
C ILE A 213 3.04 31.42 7.35
N ASP A 214 2.05 32.19 7.78
CA ASP A 214 1.45 31.99 9.09
C ASP A 214 0.64 30.70 9.05
N TYR A 215 1.10 29.73 9.82
CA TYR A 215 0.51 28.41 9.97
C TYR A 215 -0.73 28.43 10.87
N LYS A 216 -0.96 29.52 11.60
CA LYS A 216 -2.22 29.78 12.32
C LYS A 216 -3.39 29.66 11.36
N GLY A 217 -4.35 28.81 11.71
CA GLY A 217 -5.60 28.68 10.98
C GLY A 217 -6.40 27.47 11.43
N PHE A 218 -7.67 27.48 11.07
CA PHE A 218 -8.50 26.29 11.12
C PHE A 218 -8.21 25.43 9.88
N LEU A 219 -8.22 24.11 10.09
CA LEU A 219 -8.09 23.10 9.06
C LEU A 219 -9.41 22.35 8.96
N PHE A 220 -9.91 22.20 7.74
CA PHE A 220 -11.05 21.34 7.42
C PHE A 220 -10.66 20.42 6.27
N LEU A 221 -10.72 19.10 6.51
CA LEU A 221 -10.34 18.03 5.59
C LEU A 221 -11.52 17.06 5.44
N ALA A 222 -11.84 16.71 4.20
CA ALA A 222 -12.61 15.51 3.90
C ALA A 222 -11.62 14.37 3.66
N ASP A 223 -11.69 13.31 4.47
CA ASP A 223 -10.85 12.12 4.37
C ASP A 223 -11.67 10.94 3.80
N ILE A 224 -11.04 10.09 2.99
CA ILE A 224 -11.55 8.79 2.53
C ILE A 224 -10.68 7.65 3.08
N GLY A 225 -11.28 6.48 3.28
CA GLY A 225 -10.59 5.22 3.62
C GLY A 225 -10.55 4.29 2.41
N ILE A 226 -9.35 3.79 2.09
CA ILE A 226 -9.05 3.03 0.86
C ILE A 226 -9.05 1.52 1.14
N ASN A 227 -10.02 1.04 1.91
CA ASN A 227 -10.33 -0.38 2.07
C ASN A 227 -11.71 -0.65 1.44
N GLU A 228 -12.03 -1.91 1.15
CA GLU A 228 -13.37 -2.28 0.69
C GLU A 228 -14.30 -2.64 1.88
N PRO A 229 -15.57 -2.22 1.87
CA PRO A 229 -16.08 -1.02 1.20
C PRO A 229 -15.44 0.26 1.79
N PRO A 230 -15.38 1.38 1.04
CA PRO A 230 -14.73 2.60 1.50
C PRO A 230 -15.43 3.23 2.71
N SER A 231 -14.67 4.02 3.47
CA SER A 231 -15.18 4.85 4.56
C SER A 231 -14.96 6.33 4.26
N TYR A 232 -15.80 7.20 4.82
CA TYR A 232 -15.73 8.65 4.62
C TYR A 232 -15.62 9.34 5.96
N GLY A 233 -14.78 10.37 6.06
CA GLY A 233 -14.59 11.10 7.30
C GLY A 233 -14.38 12.60 7.11
N ILE A 234 -14.56 13.32 8.20
CA ILE A 234 -14.31 14.75 8.29
C ILE A 234 -13.32 14.97 9.43
N ARG A 235 -12.18 15.54 9.09
CA ARG A 235 -11.12 15.92 10.02
C ARG A 235 -11.08 17.44 10.13
N THR A 236 -11.30 17.94 11.34
CA THR A 236 -11.18 19.37 11.65
C THR A 236 -10.08 19.59 12.68
N GLY A 237 -9.52 20.78 12.72
CA GLY A 237 -8.53 21.12 13.73
C GLY A 237 -8.09 22.57 13.70
N TYR A 238 -7.27 22.93 14.67
CA TYR A 238 -6.64 24.24 14.75
C TYR A 238 -5.15 24.06 14.97
N CYS A 239 -4.34 24.59 14.06
CA CYS A 239 -2.88 24.56 14.18
C CYS A 239 -2.34 25.97 14.35
N ARG A 240 -1.37 26.11 15.26
CA ARG A 240 -0.39 27.19 15.22
C ARG A 240 0.94 26.56 14.82
N GLN A 241 1.81 26.24 15.77
CA GLN A 241 3.03 25.47 15.51
C GLN A 241 2.86 24.00 15.90
N ILE A 242 2.13 23.77 17.00
CA ILE A 242 1.49 22.52 17.38
C ILE A 242 0.01 22.87 17.56
N GLY A 243 -0.86 21.91 17.26
CA GLY A 243 -2.31 22.08 17.23
C GLY A 243 -3.04 20.81 17.62
N GLY A 244 -4.36 20.90 17.74
CA GLY A 244 -5.25 19.77 18.00
C GLY A 244 -6.09 19.46 16.77
N TYR A 245 -6.51 18.20 16.63
CA TYR A 245 -7.47 17.75 15.63
C TYR A 245 -8.52 16.81 16.20
N LEU A 246 -9.66 16.76 15.53
CA LEU A 246 -10.75 15.81 15.69
C LEU A 246 -11.06 15.22 14.31
N ASN A 247 -11.27 13.92 14.23
CA ASN A 247 -11.61 13.21 13.00
C ASN A 247 -12.75 12.22 13.29
N ILE A 248 -13.85 12.35 12.55
CA ILE A 248 -15.01 11.46 12.64
C ILE A 248 -15.21 10.79 11.29
N ARG A 249 -15.32 9.47 11.29
CA ARG A 249 -15.36 8.62 10.09
C ARG A 249 -16.51 7.62 10.17
N SER A 250 -17.22 7.44 9.07
CA SER A 250 -18.37 6.54 8.92
C SER A 250 -18.39 5.89 7.52
N SER A 251 -18.79 4.62 7.41
CA SER A 251 -19.14 4.03 6.10
C SER A 251 -20.62 4.22 5.72
N PHE A 252 -21.42 4.87 6.58
CA PHE A 252 -22.87 5.10 6.42
C PHE A 252 -23.75 3.85 6.21
N ASN A 253 -23.17 2.65 6.26
CA ASN A 253 -23.91 1.40 6.14
C ASN A 253 -24.68 1.06 7.43
N ASN A 254 -25.99 0.87 7.27
CA ASN A 254 -26.86 0.42 8.35
C ASN A 254 -26.59 -1.07 8.66
N THR A 255 -26.10 -1.34 9.87
CA THR A 255 -25.69 -2.67 10.37
C THR A 255 -26.55 -3.13 11.55
N LYS A 256 -27.86 -2.86 11.49
CA LYS A 256 -28.83 -3.58 12.33
C LYS A 256 -28.70 -5.08 12.09
N SER A 257 -28.68 -5.83 13.19
CA SER A 257 -28.59 -7.29 13.24
C SER A 257 -29.70 -7.81 14.15
N ASN A 258 -30.15 -9.03 13.87
CA ASN A 258 -31.22 -9.71 14.61
C ASN A 258 -30.62 -10.64 15.68
N TYR A 259 -29.50 -11.29 15.37
CA TYR A 259 -28.77 -12.23 16.23
C TYR A 259 -27.27 -12.23 15.89
N GLY A 260 -26.46 -12.93 16.71
CA GLY A 260 -25.00 -13.07 16.52
C GLY A 260 -24.60 -14.45 15.98
N CYS A 261 -23.51 -14.50 15.21
CA CYS A 261 -22.86 -15.71 14.72
C CYS A 261 -21.33 -15.56 14.75
N MET A 262 -20.61 -16.67 14.62
CA MET A 262 -19.16 -16.70 14.42
C MET A 262 -18.81 -16.86 12.93
N SER A 263 -17.54 -16.65 12.55
CA SER A 263 -17.08 -16.77 11.16
C SER A 263 -17.10 -18.20 10.61
N ASP A 264 -17.17 -19.22 11.48
CA ASP A 264 -17.41 -20.63 11.12
C ASP A 264 -18.90 -20.94 10.83
N GLY A 265 -19.79 -19.95 11.01
CA GLY A 265 -21.23 -20.06 10.81
C GLY A 265 -22.01 -20.55 12.03
N THR A 266 -21.37 -20.77 13.19
CA THR A 266 -22.08 -21.19 14.42
C THR A 266 -22.82 -20.04 15.09
N LEU A 267 -23.93 -20.39 15.77
CA LEU A 267 -24.78 -19.47 16.53
C LEU A 267 -24.44 -19.51 18.03
N GLU A 268 -24.52 -18.36 18.72
CA GLU A 268 -24.47 -18.30 20.18
C GLU A 268 -25.71 -18.99 20.78
N GLY A 269 -25.55 -20.26 21.18
CA GLY A 269 -26.63 -21.13 21.64
C GLY A 269 -26.70 -22.49 20.92
N GLY A 270 -25.91 -22.66 19.85
CA GLY A 270 -25.83 -23.90 19.06
C GLY A 270 -26.67 -23.86 17.78
N GLY A 271 -26.22 -24.60 16.77
CA GLY A 271 -26.74 -24.56 15.40
C GLY A 271 -25.85 -23.76 14.45
N THR A 272 -26.18 -23.81 13.16
CA THR A 272 -25.43 -23.15 12.07
C THR A 272 -26.36 -22.28 11.21
N ILE A 273 -25.87 -21.11 10.80
CA ILE A 273 -26.56 -20.22 9.84
C ILE A 273 -26.42 -20.74 8.40
N TRP A 274 -27.31 -20.32 7.51
CA TRP A 274 -27.20 -20.60 6.07
C TRP A 274 -27.12 -19.29 5.30
N THR A 275 -25.91 -18.78 5.06
CA THR A 275 -25.72 -17.46 4.44
C THR A 275 -26.12 -17.45 2.96
N THR A 276 -26.76 -16.37 2.52
CA THR A 276 -26.99 -16.06 1.09
C THR A 276 -25.74 -15.60 0.32
N GLY A 277 -24.61 -15.42 1.01
CA GLY A 277 -23.38 -14.84 0.47
C GLY A 277 -23.37 -13.30 0.41
N LYS A 278 -24.46 -12.62 0.78
CA LYS A 278 -24.48 -11.16 0.92
C LYS A 278 -23.95 -10.73 2.29
N GLN A 279 -23.19 -9.64 2.29
CA GLN A 279 -22.55 -9.08 3.48
C GLN A 279 -22.61 -7.55 3.50
N LYS A 280 -22.67 -6.96 4.69
CA LYS A 280 -22.56 -5.51 4.90
C LYS A 280 -21.50 -5.21 5.96
N HIS A 281 -20.72 -4.17 5.70
CA HIS A 281 -19.68 -3.68 6.60
C HIS A 281 -20.01 -2.27 7.07
N GLY A 282 -20.26 -2.12 8.37
CA GLY A 282 -20.51 -0.84 9.03
C GLY A 282 -19.27 -0.40 9.80
N ARG A 283 -18.76 0.80 9.54
CA ARG A 283 -17.63 1.37 10.28
C ARG A 283 -18.04 2.72 10.86
N LEU A 284 -17.68 2.95 12.12
CA LEU A 284 -17.78 4.23 12.80
C LEU A 284 -16.52 4.43 13.66
N ASN A 285 -15.85 5.56 13.55
CA ASN A 285 -14.63 5.85 14.27
C ASN A 285 -14.54 7.34 14.62
N ALA A 286 -14.19 7.65 15.87
CA ALA A 286 -13.90 9.00 16.33
C ALA A 286 -12.51 9.03 16.96
N THR A 287 -11.60 9.82 16.38
CA THR A 287 -10.22 10.02 16.84
C THR A 287 -9.92 11.49 17.09
N ALA A 288 -9.08 11.77 18.08
CA ALA A 288 -8.58 13.09 18.37
C ALA A 288 -7.07 13.02 18.67
N GLY A 289 -6.35 14.10 18.41
CA GLY A 289 -4.91 14.08 18.59
C GLY A 289 -4.21 15.40 18.33
N VAL A 290 -2.90 15.32 18.20
CA VAL A 290 -2.03 16.46 17.91
C VAL A 290 -1.69 16.52 16.42
N MET A 291 -1.58 17.74 15.90
CA MET A 291 -0.98 18.00 14.59
C MET A 291 0.13 19.05 14.71
N SER A 292 1.15 18.98 13.86
CA SER A 292 2.23 19.97 13.82
C SER A 292 2.86 20.06 12.44
N HIS A 293 3.19 21.28 12.02
CA HIS A 293 3.91 21.54 10.77
C HIS A 293 5.41 21.67 11.03
N PHE A 294 6.20 20.77 10.46
CA PHE A 294 7.66 20.81 10.52
C PHE A 294 8.24 21.86 9.57
N THR A 295 7.58 22.05 8.42
CA THR A 295 7.90 22.99 7.35
C THR A 295 6.61 23.66 6.87
N THR A 296 6.71 24.78 6.15
CA THR A 296 5.55 25.51 5.59
C THR A 296 4.66 24.69 4.64
N TRP A 297 5.17 23.57 4.10
CA TRP A 297 4.45 22.70 3.18
C TRP A 297 4.20 21.28 3.73
N LEU A 298 4.79 20.92 4.88
CA LEU A 298 4.79 19.55 5.39
C LEU A 298 4.65 19.51 6.92
N GLY A 299 3.66 18.78 7.39
CA GLY A 299 3.42 18.45 8.79
C GLY A 299 3.03 16.99 8.98
N ALA A 300 2.74 16.63 10.23
CA ALA A 300 2.18 15.34 10.60
C ALA A 300 1.07 15.50 11.66
N TYR A 301 0.27 14.46 11.81
CA TYR A 301 -0.66 14.27 12.91
C TYR A 301 -0.49 12.89 13.53
N ALA A 302 -0.81 12.78 14.81
CA ALA A 302 -0.94 11.53 15.54
C ALA A 302 -2.01 11.68 16.63
N GLY A 303 -2.88 10.69 16.74
CA GLY A 303 -4.01 10.70 17.65
C GLY A 303 -4.52 9.32 17.98
N ALA A 304 -5.43 9.30 18.95
CA ALA A 304 -6.10 8.10 19.42
C ALA A 304 -7.60 8.37 19.62
N GLY A 305 -8.38 7.32 19.80
CA GLY A 305 -9.80 7.43 20.00
C GLY A 305 -10.47 6.07 20.09
N TYR A 306 -11.69 5.97 19.57
CA TYR A 306 -12.49 4.76 19.67
C TYR A 306 -13.17 4.45 18.32
N GLY A 307 -13.05 3.19 17.91
CA GLY A 307 -13.58 2.69 16.65
C GLY A 307 -14.40 1.43 16.82
N THR A 308 -15.39 1.27 15.95
CA THR A 308 -16.19 0.05 15.80
C THR A 308 -16.26 -0.32 14.32
N SER A 309 -15.89 -1.56 14.01
CA SER A 309 -16.11 -2.19 12.71
C SER A 309 -17.06 -3.37 12.92
N SER A 310 -18.23 -3.31 12.31
CA SER A 310 -19.27 -4.35 12.39
C SER A 310 -19.41 -5.05 11.05
N VAL A 311 -19.30 -6.37 11.06
CA VAL A 311 -19.57 -7.24 9.89
C VAL A 311 -20.90 -7.95 10.13
N VAL A 312 -21.82 -7.87 9.17
CA VAL A 312 -23.09 -8.60 9.20
C VAL A 312 -23.32 -9.36 7.90
N TRP A 313 -23.85 -10.58 8.00
CA TRP A 313 -24.18 -11.48 6.90
C TRP A 313 -25.69 -11.66 6.78
N GLU A 314 -26.20 -11.87 5.56
CA GLU A 314 -27.63 -12.12 5.30
C GLU A 314 -27.89 -13.63 5.20
N ASP A 315 -28.75 -14.15 6.08
CA ASP A 315 -29.23 -15.54 6.12
C ASP A 315 -30.28 -15.80 5.01
N ILE A 316 -30.51 -17.06 4.63
CA ILE A 316 -31.51 -17.44 3.60
C ILE A 316 -32.93 -16.94 3.93
N ASN A 317 -33.23 -16.71 5.21
CA ASN A 317 -34.51 -16.15 5.66
C ASN A 317 -34.61 -14.61 5.49
N GLY A 318 -33.56 -13.95 5.00
CA GLY A 318 -33.48 -12.49 4.83
C GLY A 318 -33.12 -11.72 6.11
N GLU A 319 -32.78 -12.42 7.19
CA GLU A 319 -32.33 -11.83 8.46
C GLU A 319 -30.84 -11.52 8.45
N TRP A 320 -30.41 -10.59 9.32
CA TRP A 320 -29.01 -10.15 9.40
C TRP A 320 -28.34 -10.66 10.67
N ALA A 321 -27.38 -11.57 10.50
CA ALA A 321 -26.54 -12.10 11.56
C ALA A 321 -25.29 -11.21 11.72
N LYS A 322 -24.90 -10.88 12.96
CA LYS A 322 -23.64 -10.17 13.23
C LYS A 322 -22.52 -11.15 13.51
N VAL A 323 -21.45 -11.04 12.73
CA VAL A 323 -20.25 -11.88 12.84
C VAL A 323 -19.40 -11.33 13.98
N GLU A 324 -19.48 -11.91 15.17
CA GLU A 324 -18.92 -11.34 16.41
C GLU A 324 -17.38 -11.32 16.41
N ASP A 325 -16.75 -12.42 15.99
CA ASP A 325 -15.29 -12.55 15.89
C ASP A 325 -14.66 -11.62 14.85
N CYS A 326 -15.36 -11.33 13.75
CA CYS A 326 -14.95 -10.32 12.76
C CYS A 326 -15.41 -8.88 13.09
N SER A 327 -16.11 -8.65 14.22
CA SER A 327 -16.68 -7.34 14.58
C SER A 327 -15.93 -6.63 15.71
N TYR A 328 -14.80 -6.01 15.37
CA TYR A 328 -13.93 -5.34 16.33
C TYR A 328 -14.51 -4.04 16.91
N LYS A 329 -14.35 -3.86 18.23
CA LYS A 329 -14.64 -2.62 18.95
C LYS A 329 -13.46 -2.33 19.90
N GLY A 330 -12.93 -1.11 19.88
CA GLY A 330 -11.83 -0.78 20.77
C GLY A 330 -11.11 0.53 20.44
N VAL A 331 -9.88 0.63 20.97
CA VAL A 331 -9.00 1.79 20.74
C VAL A 331 -8.71 1.94 19.25
N ALA A 332 -8.93 3.15 18.73
CA ALA A 332 -8.49 3.54 17.40
C ALA A 332 -7.23 4.39 17.50
N LEU A 333 -6.28 4.21 16.58
CA LEU A 333 -5.12 5.06 16.37
C LEU A 333 -5.17 5.66 14.97
N ASP A 334 -4.77 6.92 14.82
CA ASP A 334 -4.77 7.64 13.54
C ASP A 334 -3.48 8.47 13.44
N ALA A 335 -2.68 8.24 12.40
CA ALA A 335 -1.38 8.88 12.23
C ALA A 335 -1.08 9.12 10.74
N GLY A 336 -0.51 10.27 10.40
CA GLY A 336 -0.29 10.63 9.00
C GLY A 336 0.46 11.92 8.77
N LEU A 337 0.64 12.24 7.50
CA LEU A 337 1.28 13.44 6.99
C LEU A 337 0.25 14.43 6.45
N LEU A 338 0.59 15.72 6.52
CA LEU A 338 -0.17 16.84 5.97
C LEU A 338 0.71 17.59 4.97
N PHE A 339 0.27 17.68 3.72
CA PHE A 339 0.92 18.43 2.66
C PHE A 339 0.12 19.71 2.39
N THR A 340 0.61 20.86 2.84
CA THR A 340 -0.11 22.14 2.75
C THR A 340 0.42 23.01 1.62
N LEU A 341 -0.41 23.22 0.59
CA LEU A 341 -0.16 24.10 -0.54
C LEU A 341 -0.96 25.39 -0.35
N ARG A 342 -0.36 26.35 0.36
CA ARG A 342 -0.90 27.71 0.65
C ARG A 342 -2.20 27.68 1.48
N ASN A 343 -3.35 27.51 0.82
CA ASN A 343 -4.69 27.39 1.44
C ASN A 343 -5.26 25.97 1.32
N PHE A 344 -4.71 25.11 0.46
CA PHE A 344 -5.14 23.72 0.32
C PHE A 344 -4.26 22.82 1.18
N THR A 345 -4.83 21.74 1.70
CA THR A 345 -4.08 20.69 2.41
C THR A 345 -4.54 19.33 1.92
N LEU A 346 -3.57 18.46 1.64
CA LEU A 346 -3.76 17.03 1.43
C LEU A 346 -3.33 16.27 2.69
N SER A 347 -4.08 15.25 3.08
CA SER A 347 -3.72 14.30 4.13
C SER A 347 -3.40 12.94 3.50
N ALA A 348 -2.43 12.23 4.08
CA ALA A 348 -2.17 10.82 3.80
C ALA A 348 -1.73 10.14 5.10
N GLY A 349 -2.38 9.05 5.50
CA GLY A 349 -2.10 8.42 6.79
C GLY A 349 -2.70 7.03 6.93
N ILE A 350 -2.65 6.52 8.14
CA ILE A 350 -3.08 5.18 8.52
C ILE A 350 -3.99 5.32 9.74
N ASN A 351 -5.13 4.63 9.69
CA ASN A 351 -6.05 4.47 10.80
C ASN A 351 -6.12 3.00 11.17
N THR A 352 -5.94 2.69 12.45
CA THR A 352 -5.95 1.31 12.97
C THR A 352 -7.01 1.20 14.06
N VAL A 353 -7.88 0.18 14.00
CA VAL A 353 -8.90 -0.09 15.01
C VAL A 353 -8.59 -1.41 15.70
N ALA A 354 -8.51 -1.37 17.04
CA ALA A 354 -8.19 -2.50 17.92
C ALA A 354 -6.87 -3.24 17.60
N PHE A 355 -5.96 -2.62 16.84
CA PHE A 355 -4.74 -3.22 16.26
C PHE A 355 -4.97 -4.33 15.22
N GLU A 356 -6.14 -4.97 15.19
CA GLU A 356 -6.52 -6.00 14.19
C GLU A 356 -6.81 -5.43 12.79
N TRP A 357 -7.42 -4.23 12.70
CA TRP A 357 -7.84 -3.67 11.42
C TRP A 357 -7.09 -2.40 11.03
N CYS A 358 -6.38 -2.42 9.90
CA CYS A 358 -5.60 -1.30 9.36
C CYS A 358 -6.22 -0.76 8.05
N GLU A 359 -6.43 0.55 7.98
CA GLU A 359 -7.05 1.26 6.85
C GLU A 359 -6.15 2.44 6.41
N PHE A 360 -5.83 2.48 5.11
CA PHE A 360 -5.14 3.64 4.53
C PHE A 360 -6.12 4.80 4.35
N THR A 361 -5.66 6.00 4.69
CA THR A 361 -6.45 7.23 4.63
C THR A 361 -5.80 8.24 3.71
N ALA A 362 -6.61 8.90 2.89
CA ALA A 362 -6.21 10.04 2.09
C ALA A 362 -7.29 11.11 2.22
N GLY A 363 -6.95 12.39 2.06
CA GLY A 363 -7.95 13.44 2.18
C GLY A 363 -7.52 14.76 1.57
N PHE A 364 -8.51 15.62 1.34
CA PHE A 364 -8.33 16.93 0.73
C PHE A 364 -9.16 17.97 1.48
N GLY A 365 -8.60 19.17 1.61
CA GLY A 365 -9.13 20.16 2.53
C GLY A 365 -8.59 21.55 2.32
N VAL A 366 -9.15 22.47 3.10
CA VAL A 366 -8.82 23.88 3.10
C VAL A 366 -8.37 24.35 4.48
N ARG A 367 -7.51 25.36 4.47
CA ARG A 367 -7.00 26.04 5.66
C ARG A 367 -7.23 27.55 5.52
N PHE A 368 -7.80 28.15 6.56
CA PHE A 368 -8.19 29.56 6.62
C PHE A 368 -7.92 30.18 8.01
#